data_AF-A0A8C0EYI6-F1
#
_entry.id   AF-A0A8C0EYI6-F1
#
_cell.length_a   1.000
_cell.length_b   1.000
_cell.length_c   1.000
_cell.angle_alpha   90.00
_cell.angle_beta   90.00
_cell.angle_gamma   90.00
#
_symmetry.space_group_name_H-M   'P 1'
#
loop_
_entity.id
_entity.type
_entity.pdbx_description
1 polymer ?
#
loop_
_entity_poly.entity_id
_entity_poly.type
_entity_poly.pdbx_seq_one_letter_code
_entity_poly.pdbx_strand_id
1 'polypeptide(L)'
;LAADVLSRRCVMMRLVDFSYERYQKALRQSAGAVVIILPRSISSVPQDVVRQFMEIEPEMLAMETIVPVYFAVEDEELLSIYEQTRAASASQGSASAAEVLLHTATANGFQMVTSGAQSKAINDWLIPSVEGRLTGLGGEDLPTVVIVAHYDSFGVAPWLSHGADSNGSGISVLLELARLFSRLYTYRRTHAGYNLLFFASGGGKFNYQGTKRWLEDNLDHTDSSLLQDNVAFVLCLDTLGRGNSLHLHVSKPPKEGTLQHAFLRELEMVVASQFPEVKFSMVHKKINLAEDMLAWEHERFAIRRLPAFTISHLESHRDSLRNSIMDRRARIDTKALTRNTRIIAEALTRVIYNLTDKGAPADLQIFTDQMQIQQEQLESVMDWLSSQPRAAQLIDKDSTFLNTLEYYMGRYLKDVKQHHVKADKRDPEFVFYDQLKQVMNAYRVKPAIFDLLLAVCIAAYLGVAYVAVQVREAKQETDVLFSS
;
A
#
# COMPACT_ATOMS: atom_id res chain seq x y z
N LEU A 1 40.13 4.45 -8.23
CA LEU A 1 40.32 3.03 -7.86
C LEU A 1 39.42 2.55 -6.70
N ALA A 2 38.41 3.32 -6.25
CA ALA A 2 37.50 2.92 -5.16
C ALA A 2 36.11 2.41 -5.64
N ALA A 3 35.91 2.25 -6.95
CA ALA A 3 34.60 2.01 -7.56
C ALA A 3 34.14 0.54 -7.53
N ASP A 4 35.03 -0.43 -7.26
CA ASP A 4 34.74 -1.87 -7.42
C ASP A 4 34.36 -2.62 -6.14
N VAL A 5 34.24 -1.95 -4.98
CA VAL A 5 34.14 -2.65 -3.68
C VAL A 5 32.83 -3.44 -3.52
N LEU A 6 31.74 -3.02 -4.17
CA LEU A 6 30.42 -3.67 -4.08
C LEU A 6 29.92 -4.29 -5.40
N SER A 7 30.69 -4.18 -6.49
CA SER A 7 30.35 -4.82 -7.76
C SER A 7 30.19 -6.33 -7.55
N ARG A 8 29.03 -6.89 -7.93
CA ARG A 8 28.61 -8.30 -7.71
C ARG A 8 28.32 -8.70 -6.26
N ARG A 9 28.33 -7.78 -5.29
CA ARG A 9 27.93 -8.06 -3.90
C ARG A 9 26.49 -7.67 -3.66
N CYS A 10 25.75 -8.53 -2.96
CA CYS A 10 24.41 -8.22 -2.48
C CYS A 10 24.50 -7.49 -1.14
N VAL A 11 23.86 -6.33 -1.03
CA VAL A 11 23.82 -5.55 0.22
C VAL A 11 22.51 -5.82 0.93
N MET A 12 22.59 -6.42 2.11
CA MET A 12 21.42 -6.70 2.96
C MET A 12 21.29 -5.60 4.01
N MET A 13 20.10 -5.01 4.12
CA MET A 13 19.79 -3.97 5.10
C MET A 13 18.51 -4.33 5.84
N ARG A 14 18.58 -4.48 7.17
CA ARG A 14 17.36 -4.56 7.98
C ARG A 14 16.71 -3.18 8.06
N LEU A 15 15.39 -3.16 8.18
CA LEU A 15 14.63 -1.91 8.33
C LEU A 15 15.12 -1.05 9.51
N VAL A 16 15.49 -1.69 10.64
CA VAL A 16 16.02 -0.99 11.83
C VAL A 16 17.38 -0.35 11.58
N ASP A 17 18.18 -0.93 10.68
CA ASP A 17 19.51 -0.44 10.32
C ASP A 17 19.48 0.43 9.04
N PHE A 18 18.29 0.68 8.51
CA PHE A 18 18.08 1.37 7.24
C PHE A 18 18.35 2.87 7.40
N SER A 19 19.05 3.42 6.42
CA SER A 19 19.23 4.86 6.30
C SER A 19 19.34 5.21 4.82
N TYR A 20 18.74 6.32 4.43
CA TYR A 20 18.73 6.76 3.04
C TYR A 20 20.15 6.96 2.48
N GLU A 21 21.07 7.48 3.30
CA GLU A 21 22.47 7.65 2.91
C GLU A 21 23.18 6.32 2.60
N ARG A 22 22.98 5.28 3.43
CA ARG A 22 23.55 3.95 3.17
C ARG A 22 22.95 3.32 1.93
N TYR A 23 21.63 3.47 1.75
CA TYR A 23 20.93 3.01 0.56
C TYR A 23 21.50 3.70 -0.70
N GLN A 24 21.58 5.02 -0.71
CA GLN A 24 22.14 5.78 -1.84
C GLN A 24 23.61 5.44 -2.10
N LYS A 25 24.41 5.21 -1.04
CA LYS A 25 25.79 4.76 -1.17
C LYS A 25 25.88 3.37 -1.82
N ALA A 26 25.01 2.44 -1.44
CA ALA A 26 24.96 1.10 -2.05
C ALA A 26 24.63 1.18 -3.55
N LEU A 27 23.70 2.06 -3.94
CA LEU A 27 23.37 2.31 -5.34
C LEU A 27 24.53 2.96 -6.11
N ARG A 28 25.17 4.00 -5.55
CA ARG A 28 26.30 4.70 -6.18
C ARG A 28 27.54 3.81 -6.37
N GLN A 29 27.71 2.80 -5.52
CA GLN A 29 28.79 1.83 -5.60
C GLN A 29 28.44 0.62 -6.49
N SER A 30 27.34 0.69 -7.25
CA SER A 30 26.88 -0.35 -8.16
C SER A 30 26.83 -1.73 -7.52
N ALA A 31 26.20 -1.80 -6.33
CA ALA A 31 25.91 -3.09 -5.69
C ALA A 31 25.18 -4.02 -6.66
N GLY A 32 25.45 -5.32 -6.59
CA GLY A 32 24.78 -6.30 -7.47
C GLY A 32 23.27 -6.39 -7.22
N ALA A 33 22.85 -6.22 -5.97
CA ALA A 33 21.46 -6.11 -5.54
C ALA A 33 21.40 -5.48 -4.14
N VAL A 34 20.26 -4.91 -3.78
CA VAL A 34 19.95 -4.48 -2.42
C VAL A 34 18.76 -5.27 -1.90
N VAL A 35 18.88 -5.91 -0.74
CA VAL A 35 17.78 -6.62 -0.08
C VAL A 35 17.42 -5.89 1.21
N ILE A 36 16.23 -5.31 1.24
CA ILE A 36 15.65 -4.66 2.42
C ILE A 36 14.82 -5.68 3.17
N ILE A 37 15.25 -5.99 4.40
CA ILE A 37 14.64 -6.99 5.27
C ILE A 37 13.62 -6.29 6.17
N LEU A 38 12.36 -6.66 6.01
CA LEU A 38 11.20 -6.08 6.70
C LEU A 38 10.79 -6.97 7.87
N PRO A 39 10.47 -6.40 9.04
CA PRO A 39 10.03 -7.18 10.19
C PRO A 39 8.73 -7.94 9.90
N ARG A 40 8.58 -9.13 10.51
CA ARG A 40 7.30 -9.87 10.45
C ARG A 40 6.16 -9.03 11.04
N SER A 41 6.39 -8.45 12.21
CA SER A 41 5.45 -7.55 12.88
C SER A 41 6.00 -6.13 12.89
N ILE A 42 5.27 -5.16 12.31
CA ILE A 42 5.67 -3.75 12.34
C ILE A 42 5.64 -3.21 13.78
N SER A 43 4.83 -3.81 14.67
CA SER A 43 4.75 -3.41 16.08
C SER A 43 6.03 -3.65 16.87
N SER A 44 6.97 -4.48 16.37
CA SER A 44 8.27 -4.67 17.02
C SER A 44 9.27 -3.56 16.69
N VAL A 45 8.98 -2.70 15.70
CA VAL A 45 9.87 -1.63 15.27
C VAL A 45 9.45 -0.30 15.91
N PRO A 46 10.40 0.52 16.42
CA PRO A 46 10.08 1.84 16.95
C PRO A 46 9.35 2.72 15.92
N GLN A 47 8.35 3.46 16.37
CA GLN A 47 7.51 4.27 15.47
C GLN A 47 8.32 5.31 14.68
N ASP A 48 9.41 5.81 15.24
CA ASP A 48 10.27 6.80 14.58
C ASP A 48 10.95 6.22 13.34
N VAL A 49 11.42 4.96 13.42
CA VAL A 49 12.02 4.26 12.27
C VAL A 49 10.99 4.02 11.17
N VAL A 50 9.76 3.65 11.55
CA VAL A 50 8.67 3.44 10.59
C VAL A 50 8.33 4.77 9.91
N ARG A 51 8.21 5.87 10.65
CA ARG A 51 7.94 7.21 10.09
C ARG A 51 9.05 7.66 9.15
N GLN A 52 10.31 7.50 9.57
CA GLN A 52 11.46 7.83 8.74
C GLN A 52 11.46 7.03 7.43
N PHE A 53 11.14 5.72 7.49
CA PHE A 53 11.04 4.92 6.28
C PHE A 53 9.90 5.39 5.37
N MET A 54 8.73 5.72 5.94
CA MET A 54 7.58 6.24 5.19
C MET A 54 7.91 7.57 4.48
N GLU A 55 8.72 8.44 5.07
CA GLU A 55 9.18 9.69 4.44
C GLU A 55 10.15 9.44 3.27
N ILE A 56 10.97 8.39 3.37
CA ILE A 56 11.97 8.01 2.35
C ILE A 56 11.34 7.23 1.18
N GLU A 57 10.25 6.51 1.42
CA GLU A 57 9.62 5.62 0.44
C GLU A 57 9.25 6.33 -0.90
N PRO A 58 8.67 7.55 -0.90
CA PRO A 58 8.45 8.31 -2.13
C PRO A 58 9.75 8.68 -2.86
N GLU A 59 10.81 9.00 -2.13
CA GLU A 59 12.12 9.32 -2.72
C GLU A 59 12.75 8.08 -3.37
N MET A 60 12.57 6.91 -2.76
CA MET A 60 13.00 5.63 -3.36
C MET A 60 12.27 5.34 -4.67
N LEU A 61 10.96 5.62 -4.72
CA LEU A 61 10.16 5.44 -5.93
C LEU A 61 10.49 6.43 -7.04
N ALA A 62 10.87 7.67 -6.68
CA ALA A 62 11.27 8.68 -7.65
C ALA A 62 12.70 8.46 -8.19
N MET A 63 13.52 7.65 -7.52
CA MET A 63 14.91 7.42 -7.90
C MET A 63 15.01 6.34 -8.99
N GLU A 64 15.52 6.73 -10.16
CA GLU A 64 15.87 5.79 -11.21
C GLU A 64 17.14 5.02 -10.85
N THR A 65 17.07 3.69 -10.89
CA THR A 65 18.20 2.80 -10.57
C THR A 65 18.18 1.54 -11.43
N ILE A 66 19.38 1.12 -11.85
CA ILE A 66 19.60 -0.18 -12.52
C ILE A 66 19.85 -1.31 -11.53
N VAL A 67 20.15 -0.99 -10.27
CA VAL A 67 20.40 -1.99 -9.21
C VAL A 67 19.05 -2.50 -8.73
N PRO A 68 18.79 -3.83 -8.77
CA PRO A 68 17.54 -4.39 -8.28
C PRO A 68 17.45 -4.26 -6.76
N VAL A 69 16.29 -3.78 -6.30
CA VAL A 69 15.97 -3.62 -4.87
C VAL A 69 14.85 -4.59 -4.52
N TYR A 70 15.14 -5.54 -3.65
CA TYR A 70 14.20 -6.54 -3.19
C TYR A 70 13.73 -6.23 -1.77
N PHE A 71 12.45 -6.47 -1.52
CA PHE A 71 11.87 -6.43 -0.18
C PHE A 71 11.56 -7.85 0.26
N ALA A 72 12.13 -8.27 1.39
CA ALA A 72 11.93 -9.60 1.95
C ALA A 72 11.40 -9.47 3.38
N VAL A 73 10.36 -10.24 3.70
CA VAL A 73 9.90 -10.35 5.09
C VAL A 73 10.89 -11.22 5.86
N GLU A 74 11.16 -10.85 7.11
CA GLU A 74 12.07 -11.56 8.00
C GLU A 74 11.74 -13.05 8.07
N ASP A 75 12.79 -13.85 7.88
CA ASP A 75 12.79 -15.28 8.07
C ASP A 75 14.02 -15.71 8.85
N GLU A 76 13.91 -16.79 9.62
CA GLU A 76 15.01 -17.25 10.49
C GLU A 76 16.27 -17.57 9.66
N GLU A 77 16.10 -18.19 8.51
CA GLU A 77 17.19 -18.47 7.58
C GLU A 77 17.80 -17.18 7.03
N LEU A 78 16.98 -16.20 6.63
CA LEU A 78 17.45 -14.92 6.09
C LEU A 78 18.22 -14.10 7.14
N LEU A 79 17.77 -14.13 8.39
CA LEU A 79 18.45 -13.50 9.51
C LEU A 79 19.79 -14.18 9.80
N SER A 80 19.84 -15.51 9.73
CA SER A 80 21.10 -16.26 9.89
C SER A 80 22.14 -15.87 8.81
N ILE A 81 21.69 -15.69 7.56
CA ILE A 81 22.55 -15.25 6.45
C ILE A 81 23.02 -13.82 6.69
N TYR A 82 22.13 -12.93 7.15
CA TYR A 82 22.47 -11.55 7.48
C TYR A 82 23.56 -11.48 8.57
N GLU A 83 23.40 -12.22 9.66
CA GLU A 83 24.36 -12.25 10.77
C GLU A 83 25.71 -12.83 10.35
N GLN A 84 25.71 -13.93 9.59
CA GLN A 84 26.94 -14.52 9.05
C GLN A 84 27.68 -13.56 8.11
N THR A 85 26.96 -12.86 7.24
CA THR A 85 27.53 -11.88 6.31
C THR A 85 28.10 -10.68 7.05
N ARG A 86 27.43 -10.22 8.12
CA ARG A 86 27.88 -9.13 8.97
C ARG A 86 29.15 -9.52 9.76
N ALA A 87 29.17 -10.71 10.36
CA ALA A 87 30.34 -11.22 11.07
C ALA A 87 31.57 -11.35 10.14
N ALA A 88 31.37 -11.86 8.92
CA ALA A 88 32.42 -11.97 7.92
C ALA A 88 32.95 -10.60 7.44
N SER A 89 32.10 -9.57 7.41
CA SER A 89 32.51 -8.21 7.02
C SER A 89 33.28 -7.48 8.12
N ALA A 90 32.92 -7.72 9.40
CA ALA A 90 33.57 -7.10 10.55
C ALA A 90 35.00 -7.62 10.79
N SER A 91 35.28 -8.88 10.49
CA SER A 91 36.60 -9.49 10.67
C SER A 91 37.66 -9.01 9.67
N GLN A 92 37.27 -8.37 8.56
CA GLN A 92 38.21 -7.88 7.54
C GLN A 92 38.90 -6.55 7.90
N GLY A 93 38.41 -5.82 8.91
CA GLY A 93 38.87 -4.46 9.21
C GLY A 93 40.15 -4.34 10.06
N SER A 94 40.68 -5.43 10.63
CA SER A 94 41.79 -5.37 11.62
C SER A 94 42.85 -6.48 11.53
N ALA A 95 42.75 -7.39 10.55
CA ALA A 95 43.59 -8.58 10.46
C ALA A 95 44.75 -8.43 9.46
N SER A 96 45.82 -9.20 9.67
CA SER A 96 46.97 -9.24 8.75
C SER A 96 46.59 -9.79 7.37
N ALA A 97 47.32 -9.47 6.30
CA ALA A 97 46.96 -9.89 4.94
C ALA A 97 46.82 -11.42 4.78
N ALA A 98 47.63 -12.21 5.49
CA ALA A 98 47.54 -13.67 5.49
C ALA A 98 46.28 -14.18 6.22
N GLU A 99 45.94 -13.53 7.33
CA GLU A 99 44.74 -13.84 8.13
C GLU A 99 43.47 -13.44 7.39
N VAL A 100 43.47 -12.31 6.69
CA VAL A 100 42.39 -11.90 5.78
C VAL A 100 42.21 -12.92 4.64
N LEU A 101 43.29 -13.42 4.03
CA LEU A 101 43.20 -14.45 2.99
C LEU A 101 42.68 -15.78 3.54
N LEU A 102 43.13 -16.20 4.72
CA LEU A 102 42.69 -17.44 5.37
C LEU A 102 41.20 -17.36 5.76
N HIS A 103 40.80 -16.26 6.41
CA HIS A 103 39.39 -16.00 6.73
C HIS A 103 38.54 -15.90 5.48
N THR A 104 39.01 -15.23 4.42
CA THR A 104 38.28 -15.14 3.15
C THR A 104 38.16 -16.49 2.46
N ALA A 105 39.15 -17.39 2.58
CA ALA A 105 39.07 -18.74 2.02
C ALA A 105 38.11 -19.66 2.81
N THR A 106 37.99 -19.44 4.11
CA THR A 106 37.07 -20.19 4.99
C THR A 106 35.69 -19.54 5.15
N ALA A 107 35.53 -18.30 4.67
CA ALA A 107 34.28 -17.56 4.79
C ALA A 107 33.18 -18.20 3.94
N ASN A 108 31.98 -18.20 4.48
CA ASN A 108 30.80 -18.63 3.75
C ASN A 108 30.41 -17.54 2.75
N GLY A 109 30.64 -17.81 1.46
CA GLY A 109 30.05 -17.00 0.39
C GLY A 109 28.59 -17.39 0.22
N PHE A 110 27.72 -16.40 0.03
CA PHE A 110 26.34 -16.63 -0.37
C PHE A 110 26.11 -16.08 -1.77
N GLN A 111 25.61 -16.92 -2.66
CA GLN A 111 25.15 -16.53 -3.99
C GLN A 111 23.63 -16.48 -3.98
N MET A 112 23.09 -15.27 -4.09
CA MET A 112 21.65 -15.04 -4.20
C MET A 112 21.25 -15.14 -5.67
N VAL A 113 20.27 -15.99 -5.97
CA VAL A 113 19.73 -16.16 -7.33
C VAL A 113 18.21 -16.06 -7.28
N THR A 114 17.64 -15.16 -8.07
CA THR A 114 16.20 -15.06 -8.27
C THR A 114 15.77 -15.99 -9.40
N SER A 115 14.79 -16.85 -9.15
CA SER A 115 14.29 -17.81 -10.14
C SER A 115 13.27 -17.23 -11.14
N GLY A 116 13.00 -15.92 -11.08
CA GLY A 116 12.00 -15.24 -11.90
C GLY A 116 12.52 -14.82 -13.28
N ALA A 117 11.62 -14.78 -14.25
CA ALA A 117 11.90 -14.13 -15.54
C ALA A 117 12.03 -12.61 -15.36
N GLN A 118 12.65 -11.94 -16.34
CA GLN A 118 12.65 -10.47 -16.39
C GLN A 118 11.22 -9.94 -16.49
N SER A 119 10.93 -8.88 -15.73
CA SER A 119 9.61 -8.26 -15.71
C SER A 119 9.26 -7.68 -17.08
N LYS A 120 8.00 -7.82 -17.47
CA LYS A 120 7.42 -7.39 -18.74
C LYS A 120 6.20 -6.52 -18.46
N ALA A 121 6.00 -5.56 -19.36
CA ALA A 121 4.78 -4.76 -19.37
C ALA A 121 3.55 -5.64 -19.67
N ILE A 122 2.53 -5.51 -18.85
CA ILE A 122 1.22 -6.12 -19.03
C ILE A 122 0.38 -5.15 -19.86
N ASN A 123 -0.01 -5.62 -21.04
CA ASN A 123 -0.96 -4.91 -21.90
C ASN A 123 -2.39 -5.31 -21.51
N ASP A 124 -3.36 -4.41 -21.71
CA ASP A 124 -4.79 -4.68 -21.53
C ASP A 124 -5.22 -5.09 -20.11
N TRP A 125 -4.50 -4.63 -19.07
CA TRP A 125 -4.96 -4.82 -17.70
C TRP A 125 -6.25 -4.04 -17.43
N LEU A 126 -7.24 -4.72 -16.86
CA LEU A 126 -8.53 -4.14 -16.50
C LEU A 126 -8.52 -3.75 -15.03
N ILE A 127 -8.82 -2.48 -14.75
CA ILE A 127 -9.07 -1.97 -13.41
C ILE A 127 -10.59 -1.98 -13.18
N PRO A 128 -11.11 -2.88 -12.33
CA PRO A 128 -12.54 -2.96 -12.04
C PRO A 128 -12.96 -1.93 -10.98
N SER A 129 -14.22 -1.55 -10.97
CA SER A 129 -14.85 -0.69 -9.95
C SER A 129 -16.26 -1.19 -9.70
N VAL A 130 -16.80 -1.02 -8.49
CA VAL A 130 -18.11 -1.56 -8.12
C VAL A 130 -19.04 -0.42 -7.72
N GLU A 131 -20.23 -0.38 -8.32
CA GLU A 131 -21.31 0.56 -8.00
C GLU A 131 -22.50 -0.18 -7.41
N GLY A 132 -23.20 0.41 -6.43
CA GLY A 132 -24.52 -0.03 -5.99
C GLY A 132 -25.40 1.15 -5.57
N ARG A 133 -26.74 0.97 -5.61
CA ARG A 133 -27.70 2.07 -5.42
C ARG A 133 -28.77 1.76 -4.37
N LEU A 134 -29.22 2.79 -3.69
CA LEU A 134 -30.47 2.85 -2.92
C LEU A 134 -31.36 3.94 -3.50
N THR A 135 -32.54 3.55 -3.99
CA THR A 135 -33.50 4.49 -4.59
C THR A 135 -34.37 5.15 -3.52
N GLY A 136 -34.60 6.45 -3.65
CA GLY A 136 -35.48 7.25 -2.81
C GLY A 136 -36.96 7.09 -3.16
N LEU A 137 -37.85 7.68 -2.36
CA LEU A 137 -39.30 7.40 -2.44
C LEU A 137 -39.92 7.88 -3.77
N GLY A 138 -39.29 8.88 -4.40
CA GLY A 138 -39.69 9.50 -5.66
C GLY A 138 -39.03 8.93 -6.91
N GLY A 139 -38.33 7.79 -6.81
CA GLY A 139 -37.68 7.16 -7.97
C GLY A 139 -36.40 7.85 -8.43
N GLU A 140 -36.04 7.66 -9.70
CA GLU A 140 -34.75 8.10 -10.27
C GLU A 140 -34.65 9.62 -10.49
N ASP A 141 -35.77 10.34 -10.50
CA ASP A 141 -35.81 11.79 -10.68
C ASP A 141 -35.36 12.58 -9.43
N LEU A 142 -35.17 11.90 -8.30
CA LEU A 142 -34.71 12.53 -7.07
C LEU A 142 -33.20 12.85 -7.13
N PRO A 143 -32.77 13.91 -6.41
CA PRO A 143 -31.35 14.20 -6.30
C PRO A 143 -30.57 13.03 -5.70
N THR A 144 -29.42 12.72 -6.28
CA THR A 144 -28.54 11.62 -5.91
C THR A 144 -27.34 12.14 -5.13
N VAL A 145 -27.10 11.58 -3.94
CA VAL A 145 -25.86 11.76 -3.20
C VAL A 145 -24.95 10.56 -3.49
N VAL A 146 -23.75 10.85 -3.97
CA VAL A 146 -22.77 9.84 -4.36
C VAL A 146 -21.73 9.70 -3.24
N ILE A 147 -21.53 8.49 -2.73
CA ILE A 147 -20.55 8.17 -1.69
C ILE A 147 -19.46 7.31 -2.34
N VAL A 148 -18.24 7.82 -2.36
CA VAL A 148 -17.12 7.19 -3.08
C VAL A 148 -16.00 6.86 -2.13
N ALA A 149 -15.38 5.70 -2.32
CA ALA A 149 -14.08 5.40 -1.75
C ALA A 149 -13.28 4.55 -2.73
N HIS A 150 -12.02 4.87 -2.95
CA HIS A 150 -11.15 3.97 -3.69
C HIS A 150 -10.64 2.84 -2.80
N TYR A 151 -10.53 1.63 -3.34
CA TYR A 151 -10.05 0.47 -2.56
C TYR A 151 -8.57 0.17 -2.78
N ASP A 152 -7.90 0.78 -3.75
CA ASP A 152 -6.50 0.46 -4.02
C ASP A 152 -5.56 1.07 -2.99
N SER A 153 -4.41 0.42 -2.87
CA SER A 153 -3.26 0.87 -2.10
C SER A 153 -2.03 0.96 -3.00
N PHE A 154 -1.02 1.69 -2.52
CA PHE A 154 0.22 1.91 -3.25
C PHE A 154 1.38 2.05 -2.27
N GLY A 155 2.54 1.58 -2.69
CA GLY A 155 3.78 1.60 -1.93
C GLY A 155 4.93 1.13 -2.82
N VAL A 156 6.15 1.20 -2.30
CA VAL A 156 7.37 0.85 -3.06
C VAL A 156 7.38 -0.58 -3.59
N ALA A 157 6.69 -1.49 -2.89
CA ALA A 157 6.49 -2.87 -3.30
C ALA A 157 4.99 -3.17 -3.40
N PRO A 158 4.42 -3.30 -4.63
CA PRO A 158 3.00 -3.57 -4.82
C PRO A 158 2.50 -4.82 -4.10
N TRP A 159 3.29 -5.90 -4.07
CA TRP A 159 2.96 -7.15 -3.38
C TRP A 159 2.86 -7.02 -1.84
N LEU A 160 3.41 -5.95 -1.27
CA LEU A 160 3.39 -5.68 0.17
C LEU A 160 2.47 -4.51 0.53
N SER A 161 1.79 -3.94 -0.46
CA SER A 161 0.87 -2.81 -0.26
C SER A 161 -0.49 -3.34 0.17
N HIS A 162 -0.75 -3.40 1.48
CA HIS A 162 -2.06 -3.76 2.05
C HIS A 162 -3.00 -2.54 2.14
N GLY A 163 -2.44 -1.40 2.52
CA GLY A 163 -3.16 -0.12 2.59
C GLY A 163 -4.30 -0.12 3.59
N ALA A 164 -4.07 -0.65 4.79
CA ALA A 164 -5.13 -0.82 5.78
C ALA A 164 -5.88 0.51 6.02
N ASP A 165 -5.17 1.57 6.37
CA ASP A 165 -5.77 2.89 6.53
C ASP A 165 -5.96 3.59 5.17
N SER A 166 -5.04 3.41 4.22
CA SER A 166 -5.02 4.02 2.88
C SER A 166 -5.29 2.99 1.75
N ASN A 167 -6.52 2.77 1.30
CA ASN A 167 -7.78 3.32 1.81
C ASN A 167 -8.76 2.21 2.22
N GLY A 168 -8.27 1.19 2.94
CA GLY A 168 -9.13 0.13 3.49
C GLY A 168 -10.14 0.70 4.49
N SER A 169 -9.70 1.64 5.31
CA SER A 169 -10.58 2.35 6.25
C SER A 169 -11.75 3.05 5.53
N GLY A 170 -11.51 3.78 4.43
CA GLY A 170 -12.58 4.43 3.66
C GLY A 170 -13.60 3.45 3.10
N ILE A 171 -13.15 2.29 2.59
CA ILE A 171 -14.05 1.23 2.12
C ILE A 171 -14.85 0.61 3.27
N SER A 172 -14.24 0.41 4.44
CA SER A 172 -14.96 -0.09 5.61
C SER A 172 -16.08 0.86 6.05
N VAL A 173 -15.83 2.18 6.01
CA VAL A 173 -16.85 3.20 6.27
C VAL A 173 -17.93 3.17 5.19
N LEU A 174 -17.56 3.07 3.91
CA LEU A 174 -18.51 2.98 2.80
C LEU A 174 -19.48 1.80 2.95
N LEU A 175 -18.96 0.61 3.29
CA LEU A 175 -19.77 -0.60 3.50
C LEU A 175 -20.67 -0.50 4.73
N GLU A 176 -20.20 0.11 5.81
CA GLU A 176 -21.01 0.31 7.01
C GLU A 176 -22.11 1.35 6.77
N LEU A 177 -21.83 2.43 6.04
CA LEU A 177 -22.85 3.39 5.60
C LEU A 177 -23.89 2.70 4.71
N ALA A 178 -23.48 1.83 3.77
CA ALA A 178 -24.40 1.06 2.95
C ALA A 178 -25.35 0.20 3.80
N ARG A 179 -24.83 -0.48 4.83
CA ARG A 179 -25.63 -1.27 5.79
C ARG A 179 -26.64 -0.40 6.55
N LEU A 180 -26.20 0.74 7.08
CA LEU A 180 -27.05 1.64 7.88
C LEU A 180 -28.18 2.25 7.02
N PHE A 181 -27.83 2.80 5.86
CA PHE A 181 -28.81 3.42 4.96
C PHE A 181 -29.74 2.40 4.31
N SER A 182 -29.29 1.17 4.02
CA SER A 182 -30.15 0.09 3.55
C SER A 182 -31.33 -0.15 4.50
N ARG A 183 -31.07 -0.16 5.81
CA ARG A 183 -32.13 -0.31 6.83
C ARG A 183 -33.06 0.90 6.88
N LEU A 184 -32.54 2.12 6.78
CA LEU A 184 -33.35 3.33 6.74
C LEU A 184 -34.27 3.38 5.50
N TYR A 185 -33.77 2.95 4.35
CA TYR A 185 -34.49 2.94 3.08
C TYR A 185 -35.46 1.76 2.94
N THR A 186 -35.38 0.76 3.83
CA THR A 186 -36.31 -0.38 3.81
C THR A 186 -37.70 -0.01 4.32
N TYR A 187 -37.81 0.89 5.30
CA TYR A 187 -39.10 1.25 5.89
C TYR A 187 -39.72 2.47 5.20
N ARG A 188 -41.00 2.37 4.81
CA ARG A 188 -41.72 3.46 4.14
C ARG A 188 -41.74 4.78 4.90
N ARG A 189 -41.77 4.75 6.24
CA ARG A 189 -41.80 5.96 7.09
C ARG A 189 -40.47 6.70 7.14
N THR A 190 -39.37 5.97 7.02
CA THR A 190 -38.01 6.51 7.04
C THR A 190 -37.42 6.57 5.63
N HIS A 191 -38.21 6.35 4.59
CA HIS A 191 -37.72 6.38 3.22
C HIS A 191 -37.37 7.81 2.84
N ALA A 192 -36.12 8.06 2.45
CA ALA A 192 -35.67 9.42 2.16
C ALA A 192 -36.13 9.91 0.79
N GLY A 193 -36.10 11.25 0.63
CA GLY A 193 -36.31 11.96 -0.63
C GLY A 193 -35.05 12.15 -1.46
N TYR A 194 -34.03 11.30 -1.28
CA TYR A 194 -32.76 11.32 -2.03
C TYR A 194 -32.39 9.92 -2.48
N ASN A 195 -31.75 9.82 -3.64
CA ASN A 195 -31.08 8.60 -4.09
C ASN A 195 -29.67 8.54 -3.46
N LEU A 196 -29.22 7.34 -3.07
CA LEU A 196 -27.84 7.11 -2.62
C LEU A 196 -27.14 6.17 -3.57
N LEU A 197 -25.96 6.57 -4.02
CA LEU A 197 -25.10 5.79 -4.90
C LEU A 197 -23.78 5.54 -4.18
N PHE A 198 -23.42 4.28 -4.02
CA PHE A 198 -22.18 3.86 -3.39
C PHE A 198 -21.23 3.36 -4.47
N PHE A 199 -20.05 3.96 -4.57
CA PHE A 199 -19.07 3.64 -5.59
C PHE A 199 -17.72 3.31 -4.97
N ALA A 200 -17.29 2.06 -5.15
CA ALA A 200 -15.97 1.58 -4.77
C ALA A 200 -15.06 1.63 -6.01
N SER A 201 -14.23 2.66 -6.10
CA SER A 201 -13.41 2.93 -7.29
C SER A 201 -12.09 2.14 -7.26
N GLY A 202 -11.73 1.59 -8.42
CA GLY A 202 -10.40 1.02 -8.68
C GLY A 202 -9.46 2.04 -9.33
N GLY A 203 -8.16 1.80 -9.27
CA GLY A 203 -7.14 2.72 -9.77
C GLY A 203 -7.10 4.07 -9.03
N GLY A 204 -7.52 4.13 -7.76
CA GLY A 204 -7.49 5.37 -6.96
C GLY A 204 -6.10 6.00 -6.90
N LYS A 205 -5.08 5.17 -6.66
CA LYS A 205 -3.66 5.58 -6.60
C LYS A 205 -3.03 5.85 -7.96
N PHE A 206 -3.68 5.45 -9.04
CA PHE A 206 -3.25 5.69 -10.41
C PHE A 206 -3.98 6.87 -11.03
N ASN A 207 -4.14 7.96 -10.26
CA ASN A 207 -4.87 9.17 -10.68
C ASN A 207 -6.39 8.95 -10.78
N TYR A 208 -6.98 8.09 -9.94
CA TYR A 208 -8.43 7.83 -9.87
C TYR A 208 -9.06 7.39 -11.20
N GLN A 209 -8.45 6.42 -11.88
CA GLN A 209 -8.88 5.98 -13.21
C GLN A 209 -10.28 5.37 -13.21
N GLY A 210 -10.63 4.57 -12.20
CA GLY A 210 -11.99 4.03 -12.03
C GLY A 210 -13.04 5.14 -12.00
N THR A 211 -12.76 6.19 -11.24
CA THR A 211 -13.64 7.35 -11.11
C THR A 211 -13.71 8.17 -12.39
N LYS A 212 -12.59 8.37 -13.08
CA LYS A 212 -12.56 9.02 -14.40
C LYS A 212 -13.45 8.28 -15.40
N ARG A 213 -13.30 6.96 -15.51
CA ARG A 213 -14.09 6.14 -16.44
C ARG A 213 -15.57 6.14 -16.08
N TRP A 214 -15.88 5.99 -14.79
CA TRP A 214 -17.25 6.02 -14.31
C TRP A 214 -17.92 7.37 -14.62
N LEU A 215 -17.19 8.49 -14.51
CA LEU A 215 -17.69 9.80 -14.91
C LEU A 215 -17.93 9.88 -16.43
N GLU A 216 -17.02 9.36 -17.25
CA GLU A 216 -17.23 9.30 -18.71
C GLU A 216 -18.48 8.46 -19.05
N ASP A 217 -18.66 7.31 -18.41
CA ASP A 217 -19.80 6.43 -18.68
C ASP A 217 -21.14 7.04 -18.28
N ASN A 218 -21.19 7.76 -17.16
CA ASN A 218 -22.44 8.31 -16.64
C ASN A 218 -22.74 9.75 -17.09
N LEU A 219 -21.74 10.50 -17.57
CA LEU A 219 -21.95 11.86 -18.08
C LEU A 219 -21.87 11.96 -19.61
N ASP A 220 -21.00 11.20 -20.28
CA ASP A 220 -20.77 11.42 -21.71
C ASP A 220 -21.72 10.60 -22.60
N HIS A 221 -22.40 9.58 -22.06
CA HIS A 221 -23.42 8.81 -22.78
C HIS A 221 -24.83 9.40 -22.57
N THR A 222 -25.42 9.91 -23.66
CA THR A 222 -26.74 10.59 -23.69
C THR A 222 -27.91 9.73 -23.19
N ASP A 223 -27.78 8.40 -23.20
CA ASP A 223 -28.86 7.47 -22.83
C ASP A 223 -28.84 7.09 -21.33
N SER A 224 -27.85 7.55 -20.55
CA SER A 224 -27.69 7.23 -19.10
C SER A 224 -27.49 8.47 -18.23
N SER A 225 -27.95 9.64 -18.69
CA SER A 225 -27.73 10.96 -18.07
C SER A 225 -28.56 11.22 -16.78
N LEU A 226 -28.76 10.19 -15.94
CA LEU A 226 -29.40 10.37 -14.63
C LEU A 226 -28.52 11.20 -13.67
N LEU A 227 -27.21 11.30 -13.92
CA LEU A 227 -26.27 11.94 -13.01
C LEU A 227 -25.84 13.36 -13.38
N GLN A 228 -26.03 13.82 -14.63
CA GLN A 228 -25.61 15.18 -15.01
C GLN A 228 -26.38 16.26 -14.27
N ASP A 229 -27.71 16.12 -14.17
CA ASP A 229 -28.57 17.16 -13.61
C ASP A 229 -29.10 16.84 -12.21
N ASN A 230 -29.03 15.57 -11.77
CA ASN A 230 -29.58 15.15 -10.48
C ASN A 230 -28.53 14.88 -9.40
N VAL A 231 -27.22 15.07 -9.62
CA VAL A 231 -26.24 14.87 -8.53
C VAL A 231 -26.29 16.03 -7.53
N ALA A 232 -26.73 15.74 -6.31
CA ALA A 232 -26.79 16.69 -5.21
C ALA A 232 -25.38 17.09 -4.72
N PHE A 233 -24.57 16.09 -4.37
CA PHE A 233 -23.14 16.21 -4.07
C PHE A 233 -22.46 14.84 -4.04
N VAL A 234 -21.14 14.85 -4.11
CA VAL A 234 -20.26 13.68 -4.02
C VAL A 234 -19.42 13.77 -2.75
N LEU A 235 -19.56 12.78 -1.88
CA LEU A 235 -18.78 12.58 -0.67
C LEU A 235 -17.72 11.50 -0.92
N CYS A 236 -16.46 11.89 -0.97
CA CYS A 236 -15.33 10.96 -1.07
C CYS A 236 -14.78 10.64 0.32
N LEU A 237 -14.57 9.36 0.63
CA LEU A 237 -14.03 8.86 1.89
C LEU A 237 -12.59 8.39 1.67
N ASP A 238 -11.64 8.99 2.38
CA ASP A 238 -10.22 8.62 2.27
C ASP A 238 -9.56 8.61 3.65
N THR A 239 -8.96 7.49 4.04
CA THR A 239 -8.07 7.39 5.19
C THR A 239 -8.73 7.91 6.48
N LEU A 240 -9.60 7.10 7.09
CA LEU A 240 -10.46 7.44 8.23
C LEU A 240 -10.23 6.56 9.47
N GLY A 241 -9.20 5.70 9.46
CA GLY A 241 -8.98 4.66 10.47
C GLY A 241 -8.24 5.09 11.73
N ARG A 242 -7.83 6.34 11.86
CA ARG A 242 -7.11 6.85 13.04
C ARG A 242 -7.22 8.37 13.20
N GLY A 243 -6.58 8.89 14.25
CA GLY A 243 -6.44 10.31 14.52
C GLY A 243 -7.66 10.89 15.24
N ASN A 244 -7.47 12.06 15.86
CA ASN A 244 -8.55 12.86 16.46
C ASN A 244 -8.81 14.14 15.68
N SER A 245 -8.35 14.19 14.42
CA SER A 245 -8.58 15.29 13.50
C SER A 245 -9.36 14.76 12.29
N LEU A 246 -10.32 15.54 11.82
CA LEU A 246 -11.02 15.30 10.58
C LEU A 246 -10.95 16.56 9.72
N HIS A 247 -10.60 16.36 8.45
CA HIS A 247 -10.43 17.43 7.49
C HIS A 247 -11.40 17.22 6.33
N LEU A 248 -12.13 18.29 5.98
CA LEU A 248 -12.93 18.34 4.77
C LEU A 248 -12.13 19.03 3.67
N HIS A 249 -11.65 18.25 2.71
CA HIS A 249 -10.89 18.74 1.56
C HIS A 249 -11.83 19.18 0.46
N VAL A 250 -11.69 20.43 0.01
CA VAL A 250 -12.53 21.01 -1.04
C VAL A 250 -11.69 21.70 -2.11
N SER A 251 -12.10 21.52 -3.36
CA SER A 251 -11.54 22.24 -4.52
C SER A 251 -12.04 23.68 -4.63
N LYS A 252 -13.27 23.91 -4.20
CA LYS A 252 -13.96 25.20 -4.19
C LYS A 252 -14.73 25.30 -2.88
N PRO A 253 -14.59 26.40 -2.11
CA PRO A 253 -15.37 26.56 -0.89
C PRO A 253 -16.87 26.52 -1.20
N PRO A 254 -17.65 25.75 -0.42
CA PRO A 254 -19.07 25.59 -0.69
C PRO A 254 -19.83 26.88 -0.41
N LYS A 255 -20.64 27.32 -1.39
CA LYS A 255 -21.44 28.54 -1.27
C LYS A 255 -22.62 28.33 -0.34
N GLU A 256 -22.98 29.34 0.44
CA GLU A 256 -24.19 29.34 1.26
C GLU A 256 -25.44 29.03 0.42
N GLY A 257 -26.34 28.21 0.97
CA GLY A 257 -27.53 27.71 0.27
C GLY A 257 -27.32 26.47 -0.59
N THR A 258 -26.08 26.00 -0.80
CA THR A 258 -25.83 24.71 -1.47
C THR A 258 -25.92 23.53 -0.50
N LEU A 259 -26.26 22.34 -1.01
CA LEU A 259 -26.28 21.10 -0.21
C LEU A 259 -24.89 20.75 0.33
N GLN A 260 -23.82 21.09 -0.39
CA GLN A 260 -22.44 20.94 0.08
C GLN A 260 -22.17 21.79 1.33
N HIS A 261 -22.65 23.04 1.33
CA HIS A 261 -22.54 23.92 2.50
C HIS A 261 -23.41 23.43 3.66
N ALA A 262 -24.62 22.93 3.37
CA ALA A 262 -25.47 22.31 4.37
C ALA A 262 -24.74 21.13 5.04
N PHE A 263 -24.14 20.23 4.26
CA PHE A 263 -23.35 19.12 4.79
C PHE A 263 -22.18 19.57 5.66
N LEU A 264 -21.41 20.57 5.22
CA LEU A 264 -20.33 21.14 6.03
C LEU A 264 -20.84 21.65 7.39
N ARG A 265 -21.94 22.42 7.39
CA ARG A 265 -22.55 22.96 8.60
C ARG A 265 -23.06 21.86 9.53
N GLU A 266 -23.73 20.85 8.99
CA GLU A 266 -24.21 19.71 9.79
C GLU A 266 -23.04 18.91 10.38
N LEU A 267 -21.95 18.75 9.63
CA LEU A 267 -20.75 18.06 10.11
C LEU A 267 -20.07 18.83 11.25
N GLU A 268 -19.89 20.15 11.10
CA GLU A 268 -19.36 21.02 12.16
C GLU A 268 -20.21 20.96 13.43
N MET A 269 -21.53 21.00 13.27
CA MET A 269 -22.46 20.92 14.38
C MET A 269 -22.40 19.56 15.09
N VAL A 270 -22.43 18.44 14.36
CA VAL A 270 -22.33 17.09 14.94
C VAL A 270 -21.02 16.91 15.69
N VAL A 271 -19.90 17.38 15.14
CA VAL A 271 -18.60 17.32 15.82
C VAL A 271 -18.62 18.17 17.08
N ALA A 272 -19.10 19.41 17.02
CA ALA A 272 -19.12 20.31 18.17
C ALA A 272 -20.06 19.86 19.29
N SER A 273 -21.22 19.28 18.96
CA SER A 273 -22.24 18.89 19.94
C SER A 273 -22.03 17.49 20.50
N GLN A 274 -21.61 16.52 19.67
CA GLN A 274 -21.57 15.11 20.04
C GLN A 274 -20.15 14.56 20.24
N PHE A 275 -19.12 15.16 19.61
CA PHE A 275 -17.75 14.66 19.60
C PHE A 275 -16.71 15.77 19.79
N PRO A 276 -16.74 16.48 20.95
CA PRO A 276 -15.86 17.62 21.19
C PRO A 276 -14.37 17.26 21.22
N GLU A 277 -14.01 15.99 21.37
CA GLU A 277 -12.62 15.54 21.26
C GLU A 277 -12.04 15.59 19.84
N VAL A 278 -12.89 15.68 18.80
CA VAL A 278 -12.46 15.68 17.39
C VAL A 278 -12.24 17.10 16.90
N LYS A 279 -11.04 17.38 16.42
CA LYS A 279 -10.70 18.64 15.76
C LYS A 279 -11.14 18.59 14.31
N PHE A 280 -12.14 19.38 13.95
CA PHE A 280 -12.59 19.50 12.57
C PHE A 280 -12.03 20.76 11.90
N SER A 281 -11.63 20.65 10.63
CA SER A 281 -11.26 21.82 9.82
C SER A 281 -11.55 21.60 8.33
N MET A 282 -11.82 22.68 7.61
CA MET A 282 -11.94 22.66 6.15
C MET A 282 -10.60 23.05 5.53
N VAL A 283 -10.10 22.22 4.61
CA VAL A 283 -8.87 22.46 3.86
C VAL A 283 -9.23 22.74 2.40
N HIS A 284 -8.89 23.93 1.91
CA HIS A 284 -9.15 24.33 0.54
C HIS A 284 -7.86 24.29 -0.29
N LYS A 285 -7.85 23.48 -1.35
CA LYS A 285 -6.79 23.43 -2.37
C LYS A 285 -7.41 23.74 -3.73
N LYS A 286 -6.89 24.72 -4.46
CA LYS A 286 -7.30 24.93 -5.85
C LYS A 286 -6.71 23.83 -6.73
N ILE A 287 -7.50 23.32 -7.67
CA ILE A 287 -7.07 22.32 -8.63
C ILE A 287 -6.02 22.94 -9.55
N ASN A 288 -4.85 22.30 -9.62
CA ASN A 288 -3.80 22.67 -10.55
C ASN A 288 -3.87 21.74 -11.78
N LEU A 289 -4.38 22.26 -12.90
CA LEU A 289 -4.53 21.49 -14.14
C LEU A 289 -3.18 21.17 -14.82
N ALA A 290 -2.08 21.79 -14.38
CA ALA A 290 -0.75 21.51 -14.88
C ALA A 290 -0.05 20.35 -14.13
N GLU A 291 -0.60 19.90 -13.00
CA GLU A 291 -0.10 18.71 -12.31
C GLU A 291 -0.67 17.45 -12.97
N ASP A 292 0.20 16.49 -13.28
CA ASP A 292 -0.21 15.22 -13.90
C ASP A 292 -1.07 14.37 -12.96
N MET A 293 -0.82 14.47 -11.64
CA MET A 293 -1.49 13.69 -10.60
C MET A 293 -2.40 14.56 -9.73
N LEU A 294 -3.65 14.14 -9.59
CA LEU A 294 -4.63 14.81 -8.73
C LEU A 294 -4.41 14.48 -7.25
N ALA A 295 -4.69 15.46 -6.39
CA ALA A 295 -4.47 15.31 -4.95
C ALA A 295 -5.49 14.39 -4.30
N TRP A 296 -6.76 14.60 -4.60
CA TRP A 296 -7.88 13.92 -3.97
C TRP A 296 -8.90 13.50 -5.01
N GLU A 297 -9.66 12.45 -4.68
CA GLU A 297 -10.64 11.89 -5.61
C GLU A 297 -11.71 12.92 -6.03
N HIS A 298 -12.11 13.82 -5.12
CA HIS A 298 -13.09 14.86 -5.41
C HIS A 298 -12.66 15.84 -6.52
N GLU A 299 -11.35 15.95 -6.83
CA GLU A 299 -10.86 16.82 -7.90
C GLU A 299 -11.34 16.32 -9.28
N ARG A 300 -11.47 14.99 -9.48
CA ARG A 300 -12.03 14.40 -10.72
C ARG A 300 -13.47 14.87 -10.97
N PHE A 301 -14.28 14.86 -9.91
CA PHE A 301 -15.67 15.32 -9.95
C PHE A 301 -15.76 16.83 -10.18
N ALA A 302 -14.91 17.61 -9.50
CA ALA A 302 -14.89 19.06 -9.61
C ALA A 302 -14.48 19.55 -11.01
N ILE A 303 -13.60 18.83 -11.72
CA ILE A 303 -13.26 19.10 -13.14
C ILE A 303 -14.51 18.96 -14.03
N ARG A 304 -15.34 17.94 -13.78
CA ARG A 304 -16.65 17.74 -14.44
C ARG A 304 -17.77 18.62 -13.89
N ARG A 305 -17.45 19.62 -13.07
CA ARG A 305 -18.39 20.60 -12.45
C ARG A 305 -19.39 20.00 -11.46
N LEU A 306 -19.14 18.80 -10.96
CA LEU A 306 -19.95 18.21 -9.90
C LEU A 306 -19.52 18.73 -8.51
N PRO A 307 -20.46 19.03 -7.60
CA PRO A 307 -20.14 19.44 -6.23
C PRO A 307 -19.58 18.25 -5.46
N ALA A 308 -18.29 18.31 -5.10
CA ALA A 308 -17.59 17.18 -4.48
C ALA A 308 -16.58 17.62 -3.41
N PHE A 309 -16.34 16.75 -2.44
CA PHE A 309 -15.40 16.96 -1.35
C PHE A 309 -14.90 15.62 -0.77
N THR A 310 -13.71 15.63 -0.17
CA THR A 310 -13.13 14.44 0.48
C THR A 310 -13.04 14.64 1.98
N ILE A 311 -13.51 13.66 2.77
CA ILE A 311 -13.26 13.61 4.21
C ILE A 311 -12.06 12.69 4.46
N SER A 312 -11.07 13.20 5.19
CA SER A 312 -9.91 12.43 5.63
C SER A 312 -9.41 12.89 6.99
N HIS A 313 -8.74 12.02 7.75
CA HIS A 313 -8.00 12.48 8.93
C HIS A 313 -6.64 13.11 8.59
N LEU A 314 -6.19 12.98 7.33
CA LEU A 314 -4.95 13.59 6.85
C LEU A 314 -5.15 15.07 6.53
N GLU A 315 -4.22 15.90 6.98
CA GLU A 315 -4.21 17.33 6.66
C GLU A 315 -3.75 17.60 5.21
N SER A 316 -2.90 16.74 4.65
CA SER A 316 -2.36 16.88 3.30
C SER A 316 -2.33 15.57 2.53
N HIS A 317 -2.66 15.64 1.24
CA HIS A 317 -2.52 14.55 0.26
C HIS A 317 -1.09 13.98 0.12
N ARG A 318 -0.06 14.74 0.53
CA ARG A 318 1.36 14.36 0.47
C ARG A 318 1.83 13.60 1.70
N ASP A 319 0.95 13.37 2.67
CA ASP A 319 1.32 12.62 3.86
C ASP A 319 1.79 11.21 3.47
N SER A 320 2.97 10.85 3.99
CA SER A 320 3.63 9.55 3.81
C SER A 320 2.74 8.36 4.17
N LEU A 321 1.79 8.57 5.10
CA LEU A 321 0.79 7.59 5.52
C LEU A 321 -0.09 7.08 4.38
N ARG A 322 -0.22 7.87 3.31
CA ARG A 322 -1.10 7.60 2.20
C ARG A 322 -0.50 6.62 1.19
N ASN A 323 0.82 6.50 1.09
CA ASN A 323 1.48 5.73 0.05
C ASN A 323 2.66 4.92 0.63
N SER A 324 2.36 3.95 1.51
CA SER A 324 3.40 3.15 2.15
C SER A 324 3.05 1.67 2.32
N ILE A 325 4.05 0.80 2.12
CA ILE A 325 3.99 -0.62 2.50
C ILE A 325 3.90 -0.86 4.02
N MET A 326 4.16 0.16 4.84
CA MET A 326 4.08 0.10 6.30
C MET A 326 2.64 0.27 6.82
N ASP A 327 1.69 0.55 5.93
CA ASP A 327 0.28 0.71 6.29
C ASP A 327 -0.43 -0.64 6.46
N ARG A 328 -0.34 -1.20 7.68
CA ARG A 328 -0.94 -2.47 8.08
C ARG A 328 -2.02 -2.30 9.15
N ARG A 329 -2.83 -3.34 9.32
CA ARG A 329 -3.96 -3.44 10.27
C ARG A 329 -3.63 -2.99 11.70
N ALA A 330 -2.41 -3.25 12.18
CA ALA A 330 -1.96 -2.88 13.52
C ALA A 330 -1.95 -1.36 13.79
N ARG A 331 -1.98 -0.52 12.75
CA ARG A 331 -1.98 0.95 12.89
C ARG A 331 -3.37 1.57 12.96
N ILE A 332 -4.41 0.78 12.70
CA ILE A 332 -5.80 1.24 12.73
C ILE A 332 -6.31 1.20 14.16
N ASP A 333 -6.95 2.29 14.58
CA ASP A 333 -7.71 2.34 15.81
C ASP A 333 -9.19 2.11 15.50
N THR A 334 -9.69 0.92 15.83
CA THR A 334 -11.08 0.53 15.60
C THR A 334 -12.07 1.48 16.29
N LYS A 335 -11.70 2.10 17.43
CA LYS A 335 -12.55 3.07 18.13
C LYS A 335 -12.62 4.39 17.36
N ALA A 336 -11.47 4.89 16.90
CA ALA A 336 -11.41 6.08 16.06
C ALA A 336 -12.20 5.87 14.75
N LEU A 337 -12.04 4.70 14.10
CA LEU A 337 -12.81 4.34 12.90
C LEU A 337 -14.31 4.36 13.18
N THR A 338 -14.76 3.68 14.24
CA THR A 338 -16.18 3.62 14.63
C THR A 338 -16.75 5.01 14.90
N ARG A 339 -16.00 5.85 15.63
CA ARG A 339 -16.37 7.25 15.91
C ARG A 339 -16.46 8.07 14.62
N ASN A 340 -15.46 7.97 13.74
CA ASN A 340 -15.42 8.70 12.48
C ASN A 340 -16.57 8.27 11.55
N THR A 341 -16.88 6.98 11.48
CA THR A 341 -18.07 6.46 10.78
C THR A 341 -19.36 7.04 11.36
N ARG A 342 -19.45 7.15 12.68
CA ARG A 342 -20.62 7.74 13.36
C ARG A 342 -20.83 9.20 13.02
N ILE A 343 -19.76 9.99 13.06
CA ILE A 343 -19.79 11.41 12.69
C ILE A 343 -20.31 11.57 11.26
N ILE A 344 -19.76 10.79 10.31
CA ILE A 344 -20.14 10.88 8.90
C ILE A 344 -21.59 10.42 8.68
N ALA A 345 -22.00 9.33 9.33
CA ALA A 345 -23.36 8.81 9.23
C ALA A 345 -24.39 9.83 9.75
N GLU A 346 -24.19 10.36 10.95
CA GLU A 346 -25.09 11.34 11.56
C GLU A 346 -25.18 12.64 10.73
N ALA A 347 -24.04 13.17 10.26
CA ALA A 347 -24.01 14.36 9.40
C ALA A 347 -24.74 14.12 8.08
N LEU A 348 -24.51 12.96 7.43
CA LEU A 348 -25.15 12.61 6.18
C LEU A 348 -26.67 12.43 6.34
N THR A 349 -27.11 11.76 7.40
CA THR A 349 -28.54 11.58 7.69
C THR A 349 -29.22 12.92 7.99
N ARG A 350 -28.58 13.83 8.73
CA ARG A 350 -29.13 15.17 8.98
C ARG A 350 -29.40 15.95 7.71
N VAL A 351 -28.50 15.87 6.72
CA VAL A 351 -28.70 16.49 5.40
C VAL A 351 -29.81 15.82 4.61
N ILE A 352 -29.80 14.48 4.51
CA ILE A 352 -30.77 13.72 3.70
C ILE A 352 -32.21 13.93 4.20
N TYR A 353 -32.43 13.96 5.51
CA TYR A 353 -33.78 14.14 6.08
C TYR A 353 -34.13 15.60 6.41
N ASN A 354 -33.21 16.52 6.13
CA ASN A 354 -33.29 17.93 6.48
C ASN A 354 -33.76 18.16 7.93
N LEU A 355 -33.04 17.57 8.88
CA LEU A 355 -33.47 17.53 10.29
C LEU A 355 -33.35 18.89 10.99
N THR A 356 -32.34 19.69 10.63
CA THR A 356 -32.08 21.00 11.23
C THR A 356 -33.19 21.99 10.88
N ASP A 357 -33.62 22.03 9.63
CA ASP A 357 -34.74 22.92 9.24
C ASP A 357 -36.08 22.45 9.83
N LYS A 358 -36.19 21.15 10.17
CA LYS A 358 -37.35 20.58 10.88
C LYS A 358 -37.29 20.78 12.40
N GLY A 359 -36.29 21.50 12.91
CA GLY A 359 -36.15 21.81 14.33
C GLY A 359 -35.66 20.65 15.19
N ALA A 360 -35.00 19.64 14.61
CA ALA A 360 -34.38 18.57 15.39
C ALA A 360 -33.22 19.13 16.23
N PRO A 361 -33.06 18.69 17.49
CA PRO A 361 -32.04 19.24 18.34
C PRO A 361 -30.63 18.75 17.94
N ALA A 362 -29.61 19.54 18.28
CA ALA A 362 -28.23 19.32 17.87
C ALA A 362 -27.60 18.05 18.49
N ASP A 363 -28.12 17.61 19.63
CA ASP A 363 -27.71 16.43 20.39
C ASP A 363 -28.44 15.15 19.94
N LEU A 364 -29.42 15.24 19.03
CA LEU A 364 -30.12 14.06 18.53
C LEU A 364 -29.15 13.10 17.85
N GLN A 365 -29.08 11.88 18.38
CA GLN A 365 -28.36 10.76 17.80
C GLN A 365 -29.36 9.80 17.16
N ILE A 366 -29.23 9.59 15.86
CA ILE A 366 -30.16 8.78 15.06
C ILE A 366 -29.77 7.31 15.12
N PHE A 367 -28.47 7.03 15.06
CA PHE A 367 -27.92 5.68 15.07
C PHE A 367 -27.67 5.22 16.50
N THR A 368 -28.76 4.95 17.21
CA THR A 368 -28.77 4.41 18.59
C THR A 368 -29.38 3.01 18.63
N ASP A 369 -29.13 2.28 19.72
CA ASP A 369 -29.64 0.94 20.01
C ASP A 369 -29.52 -0.05 18.84
N GLN A 370 -30.64 -0.37 18.19
CA GLN A 370 -30.71 -1.34 17.10
C GLN A 370 -30.07 -0.85 15.80
N MET A 371 -29.92 0.46 15.64
CA MET A 371 -29.33 1.12 14.46
C MET A 371 -27.89 1.58 14.73
N GLN A 372 -27.28 1.17 15.84
CA GLN A 372 -25.90 1.52 16.14
C GLN A 372 -24.91 0.94 15.12
N ILE A 373 -23.78 1.62 15.00
CA ILE A 373 -22.62 1.13 14.26
C ILE A 373 -22.06 -0.07 14.99
N GLN A 374 -21.83 -1.14 14.24
CA GLN A 374 -21.34 -2.40 14.79
C GLN A 374 -19.81 -2.41 14.73
N GLN A 375 -19.16 -2.20 15.86
CA GLN A 375 -17.69 -2.19 15.94
C GLN A 375 -17.10 -3.54 15.48
N GLU A 376 -17.72 -4.66 15.87
CA GLU A 376 -17.31 -6.02 15.47
C GLU A 376 -17.38 -6.22 13.95
N GLN A 377 -18.39 -5.61 13.29
CA GLN A 377 -18.53 -5.68 11.84
C GLN A 377 -17.43 -4.87 11.14
N LEU A 378 -17.15 -3.65 11.63
CA LEU A 378 -16.04 -2.83 11.11
C LEU A 378 -14.69 -3.54 11.29
N GLU A 379 -14.46 -4.19 12.43
CA GLU A 379 -13.27 -4.98 12.70
C GLU A 379 -13.13 -6.15 11.72
N SER A 380 -14.19 -6.94 11.53
CA SER A 380 -14.21 -8.06 10.57
C SER A 380 -13.95 -7.61 9.13
N VAL A 381 -14.60 -6.51 8.70
CA VAL A 381 -14.37 -5.92 7.37
C VAL A 381 -12.93 -5.43 7.25
N MET A 382 -12.37 -4.78 8.27
CA MET A 382 -10.98 -4.32 8.25
C MET A 382 -9.96 -5.45 8.21
N ASP A 383 -10.23 -6.55 8.91
CA ASP A 383 -9.38 -7.74 8.89
C ASP A 383 -9.40 -8.39 7.50
N TRP A 384 -10.58 -8.48 6.86
CA TRP A 384 -10.69 -8.92 5.47
C TRP A 384 -9.95 -7.99 4.50
N LEU A 385 -10.17 -6.68 4.57
CA LEU A 385 -9.52 -5.69 3.69
C LEU A 385 -7.99 -5.68 3.85
N SER A 386 -7.50 -6.02 5.04
CA SER A 386 -6.07 -6.07 5.34
C SER A 386 -5.45 -7.45 5.11
N SER A 387 -6.24 -8.50 4.82
CA SER A 387 -5.76 -9.88 4.71
C SER A 387 -4.86 -10.13 3.50
N GLN A 388 -5.05 -9.36 2.43
CA GLN A 388 -4.28 -9.45 1.19
C GLN A 388 -3.84 -8.07 0.70
N PRO A 389 -2.72 -7.98 -0.03
CA PRO A 389 -2.30 -6.74 -0.67
C PRO A 389 -3.30 -6.29 -1.74
N ARG A 390 -3.52 -4.97 -1.83
CA ARG A 390 -4.55 -4.35 -2.69
C ARG A 390 -3.93 -3.34 -3.66
N ALA A 391 -2.75 -3.62 -4.19
CA ALA A 391 -2.24 -2.87 -5.32
C ALA A 391 -3.11 -3.15 -6.55
N ALA A 392 -3.37 -2.14 -7.40
CA ALA A 392 -4.25 -2.29 -8.57
C ALA A 392 -3.79 -3.41 -9.54
N GLN A 393 -2.49 -3.72 -9.55
CA GLN A 393 -1.87 -4.79 -10.34
C GLN A 393 -2.22 -6.22 -9.84
N LEU A 394 -2.77 -6.34 -8.64
CA LEU A 394 -3.12 -7.62 -8.01
C LEU A 394 -4.62 -7.90 -8.07
N ILE A 395 -5.42 -6.87 -8.32
CA ILE A 395 -6.87 -6.93 -8.32
C ILE A 395 -7.33 -7.01 -9.78
N ASP A 396 -7.45 -8.25 -10.27
CA ASP A 396 -8.06 -8.55 -11.56
C ASP A 396 -9.60 -8.63 -11.43
N LYS A 397 -10.31 -8.60 -12.56
CA LYS A 397 -11.78 -8.68 -12.66
C LYS A 397 -12.37 -9.90 -11.92
N ASP A 398 -11.67 -11.03 -11.97
CA ASP A 398 -12.12 -12.31 -11.37
C ASP A 398 -11.54 -12.52 -9.96
N SER A 399 -10.96 -11.47 -9.36
CA SER A 399 -10.35 -11.58 -8.04
C SER A 399 -11.38 -11.91 -6.96
N THR A 400 -10.97 -12.77 -6.02
CA THR A 400 -11.79 -13.12 -4.85
C THR A 400 -12.15 -11.89 -4.01
N PHE A 401 -11.28 -10.87 -4.02
CA PHE A 401 -11.52 -9.58 -3.38
C PHE A 401 -12.80 -8.92 -3.91
N LEU A 402 -12.91 -8.75 -5.23
CA LEU A 402 -14.03 -8.05 -5.84
C LEU A 402 -15.33 -8.83 -5.71
N ASN A 403 -15.29 -10.15 -5.89
CA ASN A 403 -16.46 -10.99 -5.69
C ASN A 403 -16.98 -10.88 -4.25
N THR A 404 -16.08 -10.78 -3.27
CA THR A 404 -16.45 -10.56 -1.87
C THR A 404 -17.02 -9.15 -1.67
N LEU A 405 -16.40 -8.13 -2.27
CA LEU A 405 -16.89 -6.74 -2.20
C LEU A 405 -18.29 -6.59 -2.81
N GLU A 406 -18.50 -7.17 -4.00
CA GLU A 406 -19.78 -7.21 -4.69
C GLU A 406 -20.82 -7.96 -3.86
N TYR A 407 -20.48 -9.10 -3.27
CA TYR A 407 -21.38 -9.84 -2.38
C TYR A 407 -21.79 -9.01 -1.15
N TYR A 408 -20.85 -8.33 -0.51
CA TYR A 408 -21.14 -7.44 0.61
C TYR A 408 -22.04 -6.27 0.21
N MET A 409 -21.74 -5.62 -0.93
CA MET A 409 -22.57 -4.53 -1.45
C MET A 409 -23.96 -5.04 -1.84
N GLY A 410 -24.06 -6.18 -2.53
CA GLY A 410 -25.33 -6.77 -3.00
C GLY A 410 -26.24 -7.25 -1.88
N ARG A 411 -25.71 -7.48 -0.67
CA ARG A 411 -26.53 -7.77 0.51
C ARG A 411 -27.35 -6.56 0.97
N TYR A 412 -26.86 -5.35 0.77
CA TYR A 412 -27.44 -4.13 1.31
C TYR A 412 -27.96 -3.16 0.24
N LEU A 413 -27.37 -3.19 -0.94
CA LEU A 413 -27.63 -2.30 -2.06
C LEU A 413 -28.34 -3.05 -3.19
N LYS A 414 -29.00 -2.30 -4.08
CA LYS A 414 -29.63 -2.81 -5.30
C LYS A 414 -28.77 -2.47 -6.52
N ASP A 415 -28.97 -3.23 -7.60
CA ASP A 415 -28.35 -3.01 -8.91
C ASP A 415 -26.83 -2.87 -8.84
N VAL A 416 -26.17 -3.81 -8.15
CA VAL A 416 -24.71 -3.82 -8.05
C VAL A 416 -24.11 -4.14 -9.41
N LYS A 417 -23.25 -3.25 -9.91
CA LYS A 417 -22.64 -3.33 -11.25
C LYS A 417 -21.14 -3.13 -11.16
N GLN A 418 -20.41 -3.86 -12.01
CA GLN A 418 -18.98 -3.69 -12.18
C GLN A 418 -18.67 -2.85 -13.43
N HIS A 419 -17.83 -1.84 -13.26
CA HIS A 419 -17.28 -1.00 -14.31
C HIS A 419 -15.81 -1.34 -14.52
N HIS A 420 -15.33 -1.31 -15.76
CA HIS A 420 -13.96 -1.69 -16.08
C HIS A 420 -13.24 -0.60 -16.86
N VAL A 421 -12.02 -0.29 -16.42
CA VAL A 421 -11.13 0.67 -17.10
C VAL A 421 -9.94 -0.07 -17.68
N LYS A 422 -9.55 0.28 -18.88
CA LYS A 422 -8.28 -0.15 -19.50
C LYS A 422 -7.48 1.08 -19.90
N ALA A 423 -6.16 0.97 -19.83
CA ALA A 423 -5.29 1.97 -20.42
C ALA A 423 -5.47 1.99 -21.95
N ASP A 424 -5.36 3.16 -22.57
CA ASP A 424 -5.35 3.26 -24.04
C ASP A 424 -4.08 2.60 -24.61
N LYS A 425 -4.21 1.92 -25.75
CA LYS A 425 -3.12 1.20 -26.41
C LYS A 425 -2.13 2.15 -27.10
N ARG A 426 -2.61 3.32 -27.55
CA ARG A 426 -1.78 4.27 -28.31
C ARG A 426 -1.02 5.21 -27.40
N ASP A 427 -1.65 5.63 -26.31
CA ASP A 427 -1.07 6.54 -25.31
C ASP A 427 -1.49 6.10 -23.90
N PRO A 428 -0.81 5.09 -23.32
CA PRO A 428 -1.20 4.55 -22.03
C PRO A 428 -0.87 5.53 -20.90
N GLU A 429 -1.90 6.01 -20.20
CA GLU A 429 -1.74 6.86 -19.00
C GLU A 429 -1.03 6.12 -17.85
N PHE A 430 -1.05 4.78 -17.86
CA PHE A 430 -0.32 3.93 -16.94
C PHE A 430 0.03 2.59 -17.60
N VAL A 431 1.12 1.98 -17.14
CA VAL A 431 1.55 0.63 -17.56
C VAL A 431 1.88 -0.18 -16.32
N PHE A 432 1.36 -1.41 -16.27
CA PHE A 432 1.68 -2.34 -15.21
C PHE A 432 2.73 -3.35 -15.65
N TYR A 433 3.47 -3.86 -14.68
CA TYR A 433 4.56 -4.79 -14.87
C TYR A 433 4.24 -6.09 -14.12
N ASP A 434 4.62 -7.22 -14.70
CA ASP A 434 4.48 -8.53 -14.05
C ASP A 434 5.64 -8.83 -13.08
N GLN A 435 5.65 -10.02 -12.50
CA GLN A 435 6.67 -10.49 -11.55
C GLN A 435 6.74 -9.72 -10.22
N LEU A 436 5.59 -9.47 -9.58
CA LEU A 436 5.50 -8.78 -8.29
C LEU A 436 6.02 -9.60 -7.10
N LYS A 437 6.10 -10.93 -7.25
CA LYS A 437 6.65 -11.85 -6.26
C LYS A 437 7.63 -12.79 -6.94
N GLN A 438 8.83 -12.92 -6.36
CA GLN A 438 9.86 -13.83 -6.83
C GLN A 438 10.41 -14.64 -5.65
N VAL A 439 10.89 -15.85 -5.93
CA VAL A 439 11.61 -16.68 -4.96
C VAL A 439 13.11 -16.42 -5.14
N MET A 440 13.77 -16.05 -4.05
CA MET A 440 15.22 -15.84 -3.99
C MET A 440 15.85 -17.02 -3.27
N ASN A 441 16.73 -17.74 -3.97
CA ASN A 441 17.48 -18.86 -3.42
C ASN A 441 18.88 -18.40 -3.01
N ALA A 442 19.30 -18.75 -1.79
CA ALA A 442 20.63 -18.46 -1.28
C ALA A 442 21.47 -19.73 -1.28
N TYR A 443 22.45 -19.82 -2.19
CA TYR A 443 23.37 -20.95 -2.23
C TYR A 443 24.65 -20.61 -1.47
N ARG A 444 25.09 -21.51 -0.59
CA ARG A 444 26.39 -21.41 0.07
C ARG A 444 27.47 -21.85 -0.92
N VAL A 445 28.29 -20.90 -1.35
CA VAL A 445 29.35 -21.11 -2.35
C VAL A 445 30.71 -20.95 -1.66
N LYS A 446 31.64 -21.83 -2.00
CA LYS A 446 33.03 -21.68 -1.54
C LYS A 446 33.74 -20.60 -2.35
N PRO A 447 34.52 -19.71 -1.70
CA PRO A 447 35.30 -18.69 -2.38
C PRO A 447 36.34 -19.29 -3.33
N ALA A 448 36.62 -18.66 -4.47
CA ALA A 448 37.61 -19.14 -5.44
C ALA A 448 39.03 -19.32 -4.86
N ILE A 449 39.35 -18.60 -3.78
CA ILE A 449 40.62 -18.72 -3.04
C ILE A 449 40.74 -20.11 -2.39
N PHE A 450 39.62 -20.77 -2.07
CA PHE A 450 39.61 -22.14 -1.55
C PHE A 450 40.28 -23.12 -2.53
N ASP A 451 40.01 -22.97 -3.83
CA ASP A 451 40.61 -23.83 -4.85
C ASP A 451 42.12 -23.59 -4.99
N LEU A 452 42.57 -22.34 -4.83
CA LEU A 452 43.99 -22.00 -4.77
C LEU A 452 44.67 -22.65 -3.55
N LEU A 453 44.05 -22.56 -2.38
CA LEU A 453 44.54 -23.22 -1.17
C LEU A 453 44.59 -24.73 -1.33
N LEU A 454 43.56 -25.32 -1.93
CA LEU A 454 43.52 -26.74 -2.25
C LEU A 454 44.65 -27.12 -3.21
N ALA A 455 44.91 -26.32 -4.24
CA ALA A 455 46.02 -26.53 -5.16
C ALA A 455 47.38 -26.48 -4.47
N VAL A 456 47.59 -25.52 -3.54
CA VAL A 456 48.81 -25.45 -2.73
C VAL A 456 48.94 -26.69 -1.83
N CYS A 457 47.86 -27.13 -1.19
CA CYS A 457 47.86 -28.34 -0.37
C CYS A 457 48.18 -29.60 -1.20
N ILE A 458 47.62 -29.72 -2.40
CA ILE A 458 47.89 -30.85 -3.33
C ILE A 458 49.37 -30.81 -3.77
N ALA A 459 49.89 -29.64 -4.14
CA ALA A 459 51.29 -29.47 -4.53
C ALA A 459 52.24 -29.82 -3.38
N ALA A 460 51.94 -29.36 -2.16
CA ALA A 460 52.72 -29.69 -0.96
C ALA A 460 52.69 -31.20 -0.66
N TYR A 461 51.52 -31.83 -0.76
CA TYR A 461 51.37 -33.28 -0.58
C TYR A 461 52.21 -34.08 -1.59
N LEU A 462 52.13 -33.72 -2.88
CA LEU A 462 52.93 -34.35 -3.92
C LEU A 462 54.43 -34.14 -3.70
N GLY A 463 54.83 -32.95 -3.27
CA GLY A 463 56.22 -32.65 -2.92
C GLY A 463 56.73 -33.51 -1.75
N VAL A 464 55.95 -33.64 -0.68
CA VAL A 464 56.30 -34.49 0.47
C VAL A 464 56.36 -35.96 0.06
N ALA A 465 55.40 -36.44 -0.74
CA ALA A 465 55.39 -37.81 -1.24
C ALA A 465 56.62 -38.11 -2.11
N TYR A 466 57.00 -37.19 -3.00
CA TYR A 466 58.19 -37.31 -3.83
C TYR A 466 59.47 -37.39 -2.99
N VAL A 467 59.63 -36.48 -2.02
CA VAL A 467 60.77 -36.50 -1.11
C VAL A 467 60.79 -37.78 -0.27
N ALA A 468 59.64 -38.27 0.20
CA ALA A 468 59.57 -39.51 0.96
C ALA A 468 60.00 -40.74 0.14
N VAL A 469 59.66 -40.79 -1.15
CA VAL A 469 60.13 -41.85 -2.06
C VAL A 469 61.64 -41.75 -2.27
N GLN A 470 62.17 -40.56 -2.57
CA GLN A 470 63.61 -40.36 -2.75
C GLN A 470 64.41 -40.72 -1.49
N VAL A 471 63.92 -40.34 -0.30
CA VAL A 471 64.56 -40.70 0.97
C VAL A 471 64.55 -42.22 1.18
N ARG A 472 63.49 -42.92 0.74
CA ARG A 472 63.42 -44.38 0.86
C ARG A 472 64.36 -45.09 -0.10
N GLU A 473 64.49 -44.61 -1.33
CA GLU A 473 65.46 -45.12 -2.31
C GLU A 473 66.91 -44.87 -1.84
N ALA A 474 67.21 -43.65 -1.38
CA ALA A 474 68.52 -43.32 -0.82
C ALA A 474 68.86 -44.19 0.41
N LYS A 475 67.87 -44.54 1.24
CA LYS A 475 68.05 -45.43 2.38
C LYS A 475 68.36 -46.88 1.95
N GLN A 476 67.71 -47.36 0.89
CA GLN A 476 68.01 -48.67 0.28
C GLN A 476 69.41 -48.72 -0.32
N GLU A 477 69.86 -47.66 -1.00
CA GLU A 477 71.25 -47.60 -1.52
C GLU A 477 72.29 -47.59 -0.39
N THR A 478 72.03 -46.88 0.72
CA THR A 478 72.93 -46.93 1.89
C THR A 478 72.93 -48.30 2.59
N ASP A 479 71.78 -48.97 2.71
CA ASP A 479 71.73 -50.31 3.34
C ASP A 479 72.47 -51.37 2.51
N VAL A 480 72.49 -51.25 1.18
CA VAL A 480 73.28 -52.13 0.29
C VAL A 480 74.78 -51.90 0.45
N LEU A 481 75.22 -50.65 0.61
CA LEU A 481 76.63 -50.27 0.83
C LEU A 481 77.18 -50.68 2.22
N PHE A 482 76.32 -50.86 3.23
CA PHE A 482 76.73 -51.36 4.55
C PHE A 482 76.60 -52.89 4.69
N SER A 483 76.02 -53.58 3.69
CA SER A 483 75.91 -55.04 3.64
C SER A 483 76.98 -55.75 2.79
N SER A 484 77.84 -54.98 2.13
CA SER A 484 79.06 -55.44 1.43
C SER A 484 80.29 -55.17 2.30
#